data_AF-A0A958L541-F1
#
_entry.id   AF-A0A958L541-F1
#
_cell.length_a   1.000
_cell.length_b   1.000
_cell.length_c   1.000
_cell.angle_alpha   90.00
_cell.angle_beta   90.00
_cell.angle_gamma   90.00
#
_symmetry.space_group_name_H-M   'P 1'
#
loop_
_entity.id
_entity.type
_entity.pdbx_description
1 polymer ?
#
loop_
_entity_poly.entity_id
_entity_poly.type
_entity_poly.pdbx_seq_one_letter_code
_entity_poly.pdbx_strand_id
1 'polypeptide(L)'
;LYSTNYQLASPFRPVGFNALPRLNQALRDSQIDVTARLSLEQDFAYTETGNTGWDAQALRLSPEVDQLRRDYDGDLVVLIVDDSLASVGSGASQQDVCASAVGPGPSPNSAGAFAVVNWRACGNEASLVFAHEIGHLLGALEHRDGHEFVLSGSQGNRTIDLEFKTLMSASSRGQRLNLFSNPAVMFNNDAGPIFGEGAPLGVYGLQDSASKISQFAPHVANYAESLSLPLSDSIELSASQGTFQERVHLSWNNVTETSSFELFRWDTPAACEGEGTPISNLTTFEDITAVPGQSYFYSVRPLGGACSNVIEGWRALPQTTGVAIEALSESSAHLSWQPIPDAYGYRIFSTPDCSEDQFSSAVGQDVELSYLPTGERLTFSIKAFGLNEESSEGTPCSEAVSIILGDIGTACDADLNRDRRVDIQDLNLYLARWHSKSISADRNNDGTVTILDLLDFLTYFYDPSLCD
;
A
#
# COMPACT_ATOMS: atom_id res chain seq x y z
N LEU A 1 -15.88 21.21 -21.36
CA LEU A 1 -15.24 22.51 -21.06
C LEU A 1 -14.33 22.90 -22.21
N TYR A 2 -14.23 24.18 -22.56
CA TYR A 2 -13.31 24.70 -23.58
C TYR A 2 -12.25 25.58 -22.90
N SER A 3 -10.97 25.31 -23.11
CA SER A 3 -9.90 26.15 -22.55
C SER A 3 -9.99 27.59 -23.09
N THR A 4 -9.80 28.61 -22.25
CA THR A 4 -9.86 30.02 -22.68
C THR A 4 -8.76 30.46 -23.65
N ASN A 5 -7.73 29.63 -23.88
CA ASN A 5 -6.72 29.86 -24.92
C ASN A 5 -7.21 29.52 -26.34
N TYR A 6 -8.47 29.08 -26.50
CA TYR A 6 -9.14 28.81 -27.78
C TYR A 6 -9.26 30.08 -28.65
N GLN A 7 -8.25 30.36 -29.48
CA GLN A 7 -8.28 31.46 -30.48
C GLN A 7 -8.90 31.02 -31.83
N LEU A 8 -9.96 30.22 -31.82
CA LEU A 8 -10.79 30.01 -33.01
C LEU A 8 -12.00 30.93 -32.96
N ALA A 9 -12.35 31.49 -34.12
CA ALA A 9 -13.53 32.35 -34.30
C ALA A 9 -14.78 31.70 -33.65
N SER A 10 -15.50 32.52 -32.91
CA SER A 10 -16.60 32.23 -31.97
C SER A 10 -17.91 31.71 -32.61
N PRO A 11 -17.93 30.58 -33.35
CA PRO A 11 -19.07 29.68 -33.11
C PRO A 11 -18.75 28.18 -33.11
N PHE A 12 -17.49 27.75 -33.24
CA PHE A 12 -17.21 26.31 -33.37
C PHE A 12 -17.23 25.61 -32.01
N ARG A 13 -18.39 25.02 -31.66
CA ARG A 13 -18.63 24.20 -30.47
C ARG A 13 -18.76 22.72 -30.84
N PRO A 14 -17.65 21.97 -30.97
CA PRO A 14 -17.69 20.62 -31.54
C PRO A 14 -18.44 19.59 -30.70
N VAL A 15 -18.54 19.79 -29.37
CA VAL A 15 -19.08 18.79 -28.44
C VAL A 15 -20.58 18.58 -28.67
N GLY A 16 -21.37 19.65 -28.62
CA GLY A 16 -22.82 19.58 -28.85
C GLY A 16 -23.21 19.29 -30.31
N PHE A 17 -22.40 19.72 -31.29
CA PHE A 17 -22.77 19.67 -32.70
C PHE A 17 -22.29 18.41 -33.44
N ASN A 18 -21.15 17.82 -33.07
CA ASN A 18 -20.54 16.71 -33.83
C ASN A 18 -20.01 15.57 -32.96
N ALA A 19 -19.43 15.83 -31.79
CA ALA A 19 -18.77 14.79 -30.99
C ALA A 19 -19.77 13.90 -30.23
N LEU A 20 -20.68 14.51 -29.46
CA LEU A 20 -21.64 13.76 -28.65
C LEU A 20 -22.63 12.93 -29.49
N PRO A 21 -23.21 13.45 -30.60
CA PRO A 21 -24.04 12.63 -31.48
C PRO A 21 -23.29 11.43 -32.07
N ARG A 22 -22.01 11.61 -32.45
CA ARG A 22 -21.16 10.53 -32.98
C ARG A 22 -20.81 9.48 -31.93
N LEU A 23 -20.52 9.88 -30.69
CA LEU A 23 -20.33 8.97 -29.57
C LEU A 23 -21.59 8.12 -29.34
N ASN A 24 -22.75 8.78 -29.22
CA ASN A 24 -24.01 8.07 -29.00
C ASN A 24 -24.40 7.18 -30.18
N GLN A 25 -24.02 7.56 -31.40
CA GLN A 25 -24.15 6.68 -32.56
C GLN A 25 -23.24 5.45 -32.41
N ALA A 26 -21.97 5.62 -32.04
CA ALA A 26 -21.06 4.50 -31.85
C ALA A 26 -21.55 3.52 -30.79
N LEU A 27 -22.04 4.02 -29.64
CA LEU A 27 -22.60 3.19 -28.57
C LEU A 27 -23.79 2.36 -29.08
N ARG A 28 -24.77 3.00 -29.75
CA ARG A 28 -25.95 2.32 -30.30
C ARG A 28 -25.60 1.31 -31.38
N ASP A 29 -24.80 1.71 -32.37
CA ASP A 29 -24.44 0.86 -33.51
C ASP A 29 -23.54 -0.32 -33.07
N SER A 30 -22.89 -0.20 -31.90
CA SER A 30 -22.14 -1.27 -31.23
C SER A 30 -22.97 -2.08 -30.23
N GLN A 31 -24.29 -1.90 -30.17
CA GLN A 31 -25.22 -2.55 -29.23
C GLN A 31 -24.84 -2.38 -27.75
N ILE A 32 -24.36 -1.19 -27.38
CA ILE A 32 -24.05 -0.83 -26.00
C ILE A 32 -25.23 0.00 -25.45
N ASP A 33 -25.89 -0.49 -24.41
CA ASP A 33 -27.01 0.20 -23.76
C ASP A 33 -26.53 1.30 -22.79
N VAL A 34 -25.86 2.30 -23.36
CA VAL A 34 -25.33 3.48 -22.66
C VAL A 34 -25.62 4.69 -23.53
N THR A 35 -26.07 5.78 -22.92
CA THR A 35 -26.28 7.06 -23.61
C THR A 35 -25.58 8.18 -22.85
N ALA A 36 -24.71 8.90 -23.52
CA ALA A 36 -24.08 10.10 -22.98
C ALA A 36 -24.99 11.32 -23.20
N ARG A 37 -25.15 12.15 -22.17
CA ARG A 37 -25.95 13.38 -22.22
C ARG A 37 -25.05 14.59 -21.92
N LEU A 38 -25.25 15.68 -22.66
CA LEU A 38 -24.58 16.95 -22.36
C LEU A 38 -25.28 17.62 -21.17
N SER A 39 -24.57 17.72 -20.05
CA SER A 39 -25.05 18.46 -18.88
C SER A 39 -24.65 19.94 -18.91
N LEU A 40 -23.39 20.24 -19.24
CA LEU A 40 -22.86 21.59 -19.32
C LEU A 40 -21.85 21.74 -20.47
N GLU A 41 -21.91 22.88 -21.16
CA GLU A 41 -20.94 23.26 -22.19
C GLU A 41 -20.57 24.75 -22.05
N GLN A 42 -19.34 25.03 -21.62
CA GLN A 42 -18.86 26.40 -21.42
C GLN A 42 -17.35 26.53 -21.66
N ASP A 43 -16.93 27.79 -21.83
CA ASP A 43 -15.53 28.19 -21.76
C ASP A 43 -15.07 28.12 -20.30
N PHE A 44 -13.83 27.70 -20.08
CA PHE A 44 -13.24 27.40 -18.79
C PHE A 44 -11.84 27.99 -18.74
N ALA A 45 -11.62 28.87 -17.75
CA ALA A 45 -10.35 29.57 -17.58
C ALA A 45 -9.26 28.59 -17.14
N TYR A 46 -8.54 28.05 -18.11
CA TYR A 46 -7.52 27.04 -17.90
C TYR A 46 -6.29 27.34 -18.75
N THR A 47 -5.11 27.21 -18.15
CA THR A 47 -3.84 27.36 -18.85
C THR A 47 -3.29 25.98 -19.16
N GLU A 48 -3.26 25.64 -20.44
CA GLU A 48 -2.78 24.35 -20.94
C GLU A 48 -1.28 24.18 -20.68
N THR A 49 -0.87 22.98 -20.27
CA THR A 49 0.54 22.66 -20.02
C THR A 49 1.28 22.25 -21.30
N GLY A 50 0.55 22.00 -22.39
CA GLY A 50 1.08 21.39 -23.62
C GLY A 50 1.21 19.86 -23.54
N ASN A 51 0.79 19.25 -22.43
CA ASN A 51 0.73 17.80 -22.24
C ASN A 51 -0.67 17.39 -21.77
N THR A 52 -1.43 16.75 -22.67
CA THR A 52 -2.82 16.35 -22.43
C THR A 52 -2.99 15.42 -21.23
N GLY A 53 -1.99 14.60 -20.89
CA GLY A 53 -2.02 13.73 -19.71
C GLY A 53 -1.87 14.50 -18.39
N TRP A 54 -0.98 15.49 -18.35
CA TRP A 54 -0.85 16.38 -17.19
C TRP A 54 -2.08 17.28 -17.03
N ASP A 55 -2.63 17.75 -18.14
CA ASP A 55 -3.86 18.54 -18.13
C ASP A 55 -5.07 17.73 -17.61
N ALA A 56 -5.18 16.46 -18.00
CA ALA A 56 -6.23 15.57 -17.48
C ALA A 56 -6.09 15.34 -15.97
N GLN A 57 -4.87 15.16 -15.47
CA GLN A 57 -4.59 15.04 -14.04
C GLN A 57 -4.87 16.35 -13.28
N ALA A 58 -4.58 17.51 -13.88
CA ALA A 58 -4.87 18.81 -13.28
C ALA A 58 -6.38 19.06 -13.17
N LEU A 59 -7.16 18.68 -14.18
CA LEU A 59 -8.62 18.74 -14.13
C LEU A 59 -9.20 17.87 -13.03
N ARG A 60 -8.65 16.66 -12.85
CA ARG A 60 -9.04 15.74 -11.77
C ARG A 60 -8.86 16.34 -10.38
N LEU A 61 -7.88 17.21 -10.21
CA LEU A 61 -7.56 17.84 -8.93
C LEU A 61 -8.18 19.24 -8.76
N SER A 62 -9.02 19.68 -9.70
CA SER A 62 -9.56 21.04 -9.71
C SER A 62 -10.85 21.16 -8.89
N PRO A 63 -10.85 21.92 -7.78
CA PRO A 63 -12.05 22.13 -6.97
C PRO A 63 -13.16 22.87 -7.72
N GLU A 64 -12.79 23.71 -8.68
CA GLU A 64 -13.74 24.43 -9.54
C GLU A 64 -14.45 23.47 -10.49
N VAL A 65 -13.72 22.50 -11.06
CA VAL A 65 -14.31 21.45 -11.91
C VAL A 65 -15.22 20.54 -11.09
N ASP A 66 -14.83 20.16 -9.87
CA ASP A 66 -15.68 19.40 -8.98
C ASP A 66 -16.97 20.14 -8.61
N GLN A 67 -16.89 21.46 -8.42
CA GLN A 67 -18.09 22.28 -8.19
C GLN A 67 -19.02 22.28 -9.41
N LEU A 68 -18.47 22.43 -10.61
CA LEU A 68 -19.27 22.34 -11.84
C LEU A 68 -19.92 20.97 -12.03
N ARG A 69 -19.23 19.89 -11.64
CA ARG A 69 -19.80 18.53 -11.67
C ARG A 69 -20.97 18.40 -10.69
N ARG A 70 -20.86 18.95 -9.48
CA ARG A 70 -21.97 19.00 -8.52
C ARG A 70 -23.16 19.82 -9.01
N ASP A 71 -22.90 21.01 -9.54
CA ASP A 71 -23.95 21.96 -9.92
C ASP A 71 -24.76 21.50 -11.13
N TYR A 72 -24.15 20.70 -12.00
CA TYR A 72 -24.73 20.29 -13.28
C TYR A 72 -24.88 18.78 -13.45
N ASP A 73 -24.68 17.97 -12.41
CA ASP A 73 -24.79 16.51 -12.48
C ASP A 73 -23.83 15.93 -13.55
N GLY A 74 -22.55 16.28 -13.41
CA GLY A 74 -21.47 15.96 -14.35
C GLY A 74 -20.71 14.70 -14.00
N ASP A 75 -21.09 13.57 -14.59
CA ASP A 75 -20.44 12.27 -14.36
C ASP A 75 -19.02 12.19 -14.95
N LEU A 76 -18.84 12.75 -16.14
CA LEU A 76 -17.58 12.83 -16.86
C LEU A 76 -17.28 14.27 -17.27
N VAL A 77 -15.99 14.59 -17.37
CA VAL A 77 -15.52 15.90 -17.79
C VAL A 77 -14.57 15.73 -18.96
N VAL A 78 -14.86 16.42 -20.07
CA VAL A 78 -13.93 16.54 -21.18
C VAL A 78 -13.52 18.00 -21.35
N LEU A 79 -12.22 18.27 -21.30
CA LEU A 79 -11.63 19.54 -21.71
C LEU A 79 -11.24 19.46 -23.17
N ILE A 80 -11.72 20.41 -23.96
CA ILE A 80 -11.34 20.58 -25.35
C ILE A 80 -10.30 21.69 -25.41
N VAL A 81 -9.16 21.38 -26.01
CA VAL A 81 -8.01 22.26 -26.17
C VAL A 81 -7.66 22.46 -27.65
N ASP A 82 -6.91 23.53 -27.96
CA ASP A 82 -6.60 23.95 -29.35
C ASP A 82 -5.15 24.43 -29.52
N ASP A 83 -4.28 24.20 -28.54
CA ASP A 83 -2.93 24.73 -28.65
C ASP A 83 -2.06 23.93 -29.64
N SER A 84 -1.22 24.68 -30.35
CA SER A 84 -0.29 24.21 -31.39
C SER A 84 1.03 23.66 -30.82
N LEU A 85 1.14 23.58 -29.49
CA LEU A 85 2.39 23.33 -28.76
C LEU A 85 2.64 21.87 -28.37
N ALA A 86 1.85 20.91 -28.85
CA ALA A 86 2.16 19.49 -28.66
C ALA A 86 3.49 19.15 -29.36
N SER A 87 4.60 19.23 -28.62
CA SER A 87 5.91 18.85 -29.12
C SER A 87 5.86 17.36 -29.46
N VAL A 88 5.89 17.08 -30.77
CA VAL A 88 6.03 15.75 -31.34
C VAL A 88 7.38 15.19 -30.90
N GLY A 89 7.38 14.46 -29.79
CA GLY A 89 8.46 13.52 -29.48
C GLY A 89 8.48 12.47 -30.57
N SER A 90 9.57 12.41 -31.34
CA SER A 90 9.74 11.52 -32.48
C SER A 90 9.68 10.05 -32.04
N GLY A 91 8.48 9.46 -32.12
CA GLY A 91 8.26 8.04 -31.81
C GLY A 91 6.84 7.64 -31.42
N ALA A 92 5.98 8.57 -31.00
CA ALA A 92 4.60 8.28 -30.63
C ALA A 92 3.66 8.31 -31.86
N SER A 93 2.66 7.43 -31.90
CA SER A 93 1.64 7.45 -32.94
C SER A 93 0.82 8.75 -32.82
N GLN A 94 0.27 9.28 -33.92
CA GLN A 94 -0.47 10.55 -33.93
C GLN A 94 -1.69 10.56 -32.97
N GLN A 95 -2.15 9.38 -32.54
CA GLN A 95 -3.24 9.19 -31.58
C GLN A 95 -2.81 9.36 -30.11
N ASP A 96 -1.60 8.96 -29.74
CA ASP A 96 -1.06 9.13 -28.38
C ASP A 96 -0.75 10.61 -28.03
N VAL A 97 -0.77 11.49 -29.04
CA VAL A 97 -0.26 12.87 -28.93
C VAL A 97 -1.38 13.91 -28.88
N CYS A 98 -2.60 13.55 -29.27
CA CYS A 98 -3.69 14.53 -29.43
C CYS A 98 -4.80 14.43 -28.36
N ALA A 99 -4.82 13.41 -27.52
CA ALA A 99 -5.78 13.29 -26.43
C ALA A 99 -5.24 12.42 -25.28
N SER A 100 -5.86 12.54 -24.10
CA SER A 100 -5.58 11.67 -22.96
C SER A 100 -6.79 11.58 -22.04
N ALA A 101 -7.07 10.39 -21.55
CA ALA A 101 -8.07 10.12 -20.52
C ALA A 101 -7.41 9.72 -19.19
N VAL A 102 -7.90 10.32 -18.10
CA VAL A 102 -7.64 9.95 -16.71
C VAL A 102 -8.98 9.60 -16.09
N GLY A 103 -9.22 8.32 -15.94
CA GLY A 103 -10.44 7.77 -15.36
C GLY A 103 -10.15 6.35 -14.86
N PRO A 104 -11.18 5.52 -14.63
CA PRO A 104 -10.95 4.24 -13.97
C PRO A 104 -10.04 3.34 -14.81
N GLY A 105 -10.05 3.49 -16.14
CA GLY A 105 -9.52 2.43 -16.98
C GLY A 105 -10.14 1.08 -16.54
N PRO A 106 -9.46 -0.05 -16.68
CA PRO A 106 -9.96 -1.34 -16.20
C PRO A 106 -9.97 -1.45 -14.66
N SER A 107 -9.58 -0.40 -13.93
CA SER A 107 -9.54 -0.35 -12.47
C SER A 107 -10.67 0.54 -11.94
N PRO A 108 -11.67 0.01 -11.22
CA PRO A 108 -12.81 0.79 -10.73
C PRO A 108 -12.47 1.87 -9.67
N ASN A 109 -11.19 2.18 -9.45
CA ASN A 109 -10.67 2.92 -8.29
C ASN A 109 -10.23 4.37 -8.56
N SER A 110 -10.67 5.03 -9.65
CA SER A 110 -10.43 6.47 -9.82
C SER A 110 -11.64 7.30 -9.36
N ALA A 111 -11.44 8.23 -8.43
CA ALA A 111 -12.43 9.27 -8.14
C ALA A 111 -12.52 10.24 -9.34
N GLY A 112 -13.45 9.96 -10.26
CA GLY A 112 -13.82 10.80 -11.40
C GLY A 112 -13.32 10.31 -12.78
N ALA A 113 -13.91 10.87 -13.84
CA ALA A 113 -13.67 10.53 -15.23
C ALA A 113 -13.35 11.80 -16.03
N PHE A 114 -12.09 11.99 -16.40
CA PHE A 114 -11.58 13.21 -17.02
C PHE A 114 -10.87 12.90 -18.33
N ALA A 115 -11.15 13.63 -19.40
CA ALA A 115 -10.38 13.55 -20.63
C ALA A 115 -10.00 14.92 -21.15
N VAL A 116 -8.90 14.98 -21.87
CA VAL A 116 -8.45 16.15 -22.61
C VAL A 116 -8.33 15.76 -24.07
N VAL A 117 -8.97 16.51 -24.96
CA VAL A 117 -8.91 16.29 -26.41
C VAL A 117 -8.43 17.57 -27.09
N ASN A 118 -7.26 17.50 -27.73
CA ASN A 118 -6.76 18.55 -28.60
C ASN A 118 -7.45 18.46 -29.96
N TRP A 119 -8.52 19.24 -30.12
CA TRP A 119 -9.42 19.12 -31.24
C TRP A 119 -8.75 19.39 -32.59
N ARG A 120 -7.85 20.38 -32.62
CA ARG A 120 -7.13 20.75 -33.85
C ARG A 120 -6.00 19.79 -34.17
N ALA A 121 -5.26 19.32 -33.18
CA ALA A 121 -4.22 18.32 -33.39
C ALA A 121 -4.79 16.98 -33.89
N CYS A 122 -5.99 16.58 -33.43
CA CYS A 122 -6.65 15.36 -33.90
C CYS A 122 -7.28 15.50 -35.31
N GLY A 123 -7.38 16.72 -35.86
CA GLY A 123 -7.83 16.99 -37.22
C GLY A 123 -9.22 16.37 -37.54
N ASN A 124 -9.33 15.70 -38.69
CA ASN A 124 -10.60 15.12 -39.15
C ASN A 124 -11.10 13.94 -38.28
N GLU A 125 -10.24 13.34 -37.46
CA GLU A 125 -10.60 12.24 -36.56
C GLU A 125 -11.02 12.72 -35.16
N ALA A 126 -10.99 14.02 -34.87
CA ALA A 126 -11.22 14.56 -33.51
C ALA A 126 -12.51 14.04 -32.84
N SER A 127 -13.60 13.88 -33.61
CA SER A 127 -14.85 13.31 -33.08
C SER A 127 -14.77 11.81 -32.77
N LEU A 128 -13.95 11.05 -33.48
CA LEU A 128 -13.70 9.63 -33.21
C LEU A 128 -12.73 9.46 -32.05
N VAL A 129 -11.73 10.35 -31.93
CA VAL A 129 -10.81 10.40 -30.79
C VAL A 129 -11.58 10.77 -29.52
N PHE A 130 -12.50 11.74 -29.59
CA PHE A 130 -13.41 12.03 -28.48
C PHE A 130 -14.17 10.78 -28.02
N ALA A 131 -14.74 10.00 -28.95
CA ALA A 131 -15.44 8.77 -28.60
C ALA A 131 -14.49 7.68 -28.04
N HIS A 132 -13.26 7.60 -28.54
CA HIS A 132 -12.21 6.72 -28.04
C HIS A 132 -11.84 7.03 -26.59
N GLU A 133 -11.60 8.31 -26.25
CA GLU A 133 -11.29 8.71 -24.87
C GLU A 133 -12.44 8.40 -23.90
N ILE A 134 -13.68 8.62 -24.33
CA ILE A 134 -14.84 8.21 -23.53
C ILE A 134 -14.88 6.69 -23.35
N GLY A 135 -14.49 5.92 -24.37
CA GLY A 135 -14.28 4.47 -24.25
C GLY A 135 -13.32 4.11 -23.12
N HIS A 136 -12.20 4.83 -22.98
CA HIS A 136 -11.27 4.66 -21.85
C HIS A 136 -11.90 5.00 -20.50
N LEU A 137 -12.64 6.10 -20.41
CA LEU A 137 -13.37 6.48 -19.19
C LEU A 137 -14.41 5.43 -18.78
N LEU A 138 -14.94 4.68 -19.74
CA LEU A 138 -15.90 3.59 -19.55
C LEU A 138 -15.21 2.20 -19.49
N GLY A 139 -13.90 2.13 -19.24
CA GLY A 139 -13.20 0.87 -18.94
C GLY A 139 -12.74 0.05 -20.15
N ALA A 140 -12.83 0.58 -21.38
CA ALA A 140 -12.24 -0.06 -22.56
C ALA A 140 -10.72 0.20 -22.64
N LEU A 141 -9.97 -0.74 -23.24
CA LEU A 141 -8.52 -0.69 -23.37
C LEU A 141 -8.10 -0.68 -24.84
N GLU A 142 -6.89 -0.19 -25.07
CA GLU A 142 -6.26 -0.24 -26.39
C GLU A 142 -5.76 -1.65 -26.76
N HIS A 143 -5.94 -2.06 -28.02
CA HIS A 143 -5.21 -3.21 -28.59
C HIS A 143 -3.80 -2.79 -29.06
N ARG A 144 -2.71 -3.22 -28.39
CA ARG A 144 -1.32 -2.93 -28.80
C ARG A 144 -0.68 -4.10 -29.53
N ASP A 145 -0.03 -3.82 -30.65
CA ASP A 145 0.66 -4.83 -31.47
C ASP A 145 1.81 -5.50 -30.72
N GLY A 146 1.84 -6.85 -30.71
CA GLY A 146 2.99 -7.64 -30.26
C GLY A 146 2.98 -8.13 -28.80
N HIS A 147 1.91 -7.90 -28.04
CA HIS A 147 1.76 -8.44 -26.69
C HIS A 147 0.58 -9.43 -26.63
N GLU A 148 0.87 -10.73 -26.77
CA GLU A 148 -0.11 -11.84 -26.64
C GLU A 148 -0.48 -12.18 -25.17
N PHE A 149 -0.08 -11.37 -24.19
CA PHE A 149 -0.38 -11.64 -22.78
C PHE A 149 -0.88 -10.39 -22.05
N VAL A 150 -2.18 -10.11 -22.18
CA VAL A 150 -3.00 -9.56 -21.09
C VAL A 150 -4.42 -10.11 -21.25
N LEU A 151 -4.88 -10.88 -20.26
CA LEU A 151 -6.27 -11.28 -20.09
C LEU A 151 -7.13 -10.03 -19.86
N SER A 152 -7.65 -9.39 -20.91
CA SER A 152 -8.72 -8.40 -20.73
C SER A 152 -9.51 -8.22 -22.02
N GLY A 153 -10.79 -8.59 -21.97
CA GLY A 153 -11.74 -8.49 -23.08
C GLY A 153 -12.10 -7.08 -23.53
N SER A 154 -11.27 -6.07 -23.27
CA SER A 154 -11.58 -4.65 -23.44
C SER A 154 -11.01 -4.03 -24.72
N GLN A 155 -10.32 -4.82 -25.54
CA GLN A 155 -9.52 -4.36 -26.67
C GLN A 155 -10.34 -4.02 -27.92
N GLY A 156 -9.91 -3.02 -28.68
CA GLY A 156 -10.45 -2.77 -30.01
C GLY A 156 -10.07 -3.86 -31.02
N ASN A 157 -10.97 -4.16 -31.94
CA ASN A 157 -10.75 -5.08 -33.05
C ASN A 157 -10.29 -4.34 -34.33
N ARG A 158 -9.68 -5.08 -35.25
CA ARG A 158 -9.28 -4.66 -36.60
C ARG A 158 -9.54 -5.77 -37.62
N THR A 159 -9.72 -5.35 -38.86
CA THR A 159 -9.67 -6.24 -40.04
C THR A 159 -8.30 -6.92 -40.18
N ILE A 160 -8.29 -8.12 -40.75
CA ILE A 160 -7.06 -8.90 -40.98
C ILE A 160 -6.16 -8.25 -42.03
N ASP A 161 -6.74 -7.55 -43.02
CA ASP A 161 -6.00 -6.75 -44.02
C ASP A 161 -5.54 -5.38 -43.50
N LEU A 162 -5.92 -5.03 -42.26
CA LEU A 162 -5.63 -3.75 -41.63
C LEU A 162 -6.28 -2.55 -42.36
N GLU A 163 -7.36 -2.76 -43.13
CA GLU A 163 -8.10 -1.69 -43.81
C GLU A 163 -8.97 -0.89 -42.84
N PHE A 164 -9.62 -1.56 -41.89
CA PHE A 164 -10.50 -0.93 -40.89
C PHE A 164 -10.15 -1.33 -39.46
N LYS A 165 -10.44 -0.42 -38.52
CA LYS A 165 -10.26 -0.63 -37.07
C LYS A 165 -11.39 -0.01 -36.26
N THR A 166 -11.78 -0.66 -35.17
CA THR A 166 -12.74 -0.13 -34.18
C THR A 166 -12.13 1.00 -33.34
N LEU A 167 -12.97 1.75 -32.62
CA LEU A 167 -12.60 2.92 -31.83
C LEU A 167 -11.45 2.64 -30.85
N MET A 168 -11.39 1.49 -30.20
CA MET A 168 -10.35 1.19 -29.19
C MET A 168 -9.12 0.47 -29.73
N SER A 169 -8.95 0.39 -31.06
CA SER A 169 -7.76 -0.24 -31.65
C SER A 169 -6.60 0.76 -31.71
N ALA A 170 -5.43 0.40 -31.16
CA ALA A 170 -4.22 1.25 -31.18
C ALA A 170 -3.41 1.14 -32.49
N SER A 171 -3.93 0.41 -33.50
CA SER A 171 -3.19 0.22 -34.74
C SER A 171 -2.98 1.55 -35.46
N SER A 172 -1.75 1.80 -35.91
CA SER A 172 -1.43 2.96 -36.75
C SER A 172 -1.91 2.80 -38.20
N ARG A 173 -2.44 1.63 -38.57
CA ARG A 173 -2.96 1.31 -39.91
C ARG A 173 -4.48 1.17 -39.88
N GLY A 174 -5.10 1.38 -41.03
CA GLY A 174 -6.55 1.23 -41.23
C GLY A 174 -7.38 2.44 -40.80
N GLN A 175 -8.49 2.63 -41.50
CA GLN A 175 -9.49 3.65 -41.23
C GLN A 175 -10.25 3.33 -39.93
N ARG A 176 -10.34 4.30 -39.02
CA ARG A 176 -11.10 4.15 -37.77
C ARG A 176 -12.61 4.22 -38.06
N LEU A 177 -13.30 3.15 -37.69
CA LEU A 177 -14.74 3.03 -37.70
C LEU A 177 -15.33 3.66 -36.44
N ASN A 178 -16.50 4.28 -36.56
CA ASN A 178 -17.24 4.80 -35.42
C ASN A 178 -18.00 3.69 -34.67
N LEU A 179 -17.29 2.64 -34.28
CA LEU A 179 -17.82 1.44 -33.63
C LEU A 179 -16.85 0.96 -32.55
N PHE A 180 -17.38 0.57 -31.40
CA PHE A 180 -16.66 -0.21 -30.39
C PHE A 180 -16.68 -1.69 -30.79
N SER A 181 -15.68 -2.47 -30.35
CA SER A 181 -15.69 -3.90 -30.60
C SER A 181 -16.82 -4.58 -29.82
N ASN A 182 -17.59 -5.41 -30.51
CA ASN A 182 -18.65 -6.24 -29.94
C ASN A 182 -18.76 -7.53 -30.78
N PRO A 183 -18.50 -8.72 -30.21
CA PRO A 183 -18.61 -10.00 -30.90
C PRO A 183 -20.02 -10.33 -31.40
N ALA A 184 -21.06 -9.68 -30.87
CA ALA A 184 -22.45 -9.85 -31.30
C ALA A 184 -22.86 -8.92 -32.45
N VAL A 185 -22.02 -7.93 -32.78
CA VAL A 185 -22.26 -7.00 -33.89
C VAL A 185 -21.53 -7.50 -35.12
N MET A 186 -22.22 -7.55 -36.25
CA MET A 186 -21.65 -8.02 -37.51
C MET A 186 -21.26 -6.82 -38.38
N PHE A 187 -20.08 -6.88 -39.01
CA PHE A 187 -19.65 -5.85 -39.94
C PHE A 187 -20.37 -5.99 -41.29
N ASN A 188 -21.09 -4.95 -41.70
CA ASN A 188 -21.77 -4.87 -43.00
C ASN A 188 -21.18 -3.70 -43.80
N ASN A 189 -20.29 -3.99 -44.74
CA ASN A 189 -19.96 -3.07 -45.82
C ASN A 189 -20.24 -3.76 -47.16
N ASP A 190 -20.89 -3.05 -48.09
CA ASP A 190 -21.10 -3.53 -49.48
C ASP A 190 -19.78 -3.63 -50.30
N ALA A 191 -18.63 -3.65 -49.63
CA ALA A 191 -17.29 -3.76 -50.18
C ALA A 191 -16.62 -5.01 -49.58
N GLY A 192 -16.95 -6.18 -50.11
CA GLY A 192 -16.31 -7.43 -49.68
C GLY A 192 -14.85 -7.54 -50.16
N PRO A 193 -14.23 -8.72 -50.06
CA PRO A 193 -14.21 -9.67 -48.93
C PRO A 193 -13.03 -9.35 -47.99
N ILE A 194 -13.12 -9.60 -46.67
CA ILE A 194 -12.00 -9.86 -45.68
C ILE A 194 -12.46 -9.62 -44.22
N PHE A 195 -13.68 -9.12 -44.02
CA PHE A 195 -14.64 -9.86 -43.22
C PHE A 195 -15.57 -10.51 -44.23
N GLY A 196 -15.98 -11.77 -44.11
CA GLY A 196 -17.17 -12.16 -44.89
C GLY A 196 -18.27 -11.17 -44.53
N GLU A 197 -19.08 -10.73 -45.48
CA GLU A 197 -20.34 -10.05 -45.13
C GLU A 197 -21.00 -10.86 -44.00
N GLY A 198 -21.17 -10.26 -42.81
CA GLY A 198 -21.50 -11.03 -41.62
C GLY A 198 -20.33 -11.71 -40.89
N ALA A 199 -19.19 -11.04 -40.67
CA ALA A 199 -18.20 -11.44 -39.65
C ALA A 199 -18.34 -10.62 -38.35
N PRO A 200 -18.08 -11.21 -37.17
CA PRO A 200 -18.16 -10.51 -35.88
C PRO A 200 -17.16 -9.35 -35.76
N LEU A 201 -17.63 -8.22 -35.24
CA LEU A 201 -16.83 -7.03 -34.93
C LEU A 201 -16.14 -7.16 -33.56
N GLY A 202 -15.65 -8.36 -33.24
CA GLY A 202 -15.00 -8.65 -31.96
C GLY A 202 -14.77 -10.14 -31.74
N VAL A 203 -14.08 -10.45 -30.64
CA VAL A 203 -13.85 -11.82 -30.16
C VAL A 203 -14.23 -11.88 -28.69
N TYR A 204 -15.15 -12.77 -28.33
CA TYR A 204 -15.60 -12.93 -26.94
C TYR A 204 -14.42 -13.10 -25.98
N GLY A 205 -14.43 -12.30 -24.90
CA GLY A 205 -13.39 -12.34 -23.86
C GLY A 205 -12.03 -11.74 -24.25
N LEU A 206 -11.85 -11.25 -25.48
CA LEU A 206 -10.60 -10.63 -25.94
C LEU A 206 -10.83 -9.24 -26.54
N GLN A 207 -11.64 -9.13 -27.59
CA GLN A 207 -11.92 -7.89 -28.30
C GLN A 207 -13.41 -7.56 -28.19
N ASP A 208 -13.82 -7.13 -27.00
CA ASP A 208 -15.22 -6.91 -26.62
C ASP A 208 -15.34 -5.66 -25.71
N SER A 209 -14.97 -4.51 -26.26
CA SER A 209 -15.10 -3.22 -25.56
C SER A 209 -16.56 -2.98 -25.11
N ALA A 210 -17.55 -3.49 -25.85
CA ALA A 210 -18.96 -3.36 -25.50
C ALA A 210 -19.30 -3.96 -24.14
N SER A 211 -18.92 -5.22 -23.88
CA SER A 211 -19.15 -5.85 -22.57
C SER A 211 -18.49 -5.08 -21.42
N LYS A 212 -17.32 -4.47 -21.66
CA LYS A 212 -16.59 -3.71 -20.64
C LYS A 212 -17.22 -2.34 -20.38
N ILE A 213 -17.61 -1.64 -21.44
CA ILE A 213 -18.35 -0.38 -21.33
C ILE A 213 -19.66 -0.59 -20.57
N SER A 214 -20.42 -1.65 -20.89
CA SER A 214 -21.66 -1.97 -20.18
C SER A 214 -21.44 -2.31 -18.70
N GLN A 215 -20.30 -2.92 -18.35
CA GLN A 215 -19.93 -3.22 -16.97
C GLN A 215 -19.57 -1.95 -16.18
N PHE A 216 -18.85 -1.00 -16.79
CA PHE A 216 -18.29 0.16 -16.09
C PHE A 216 -19.16 1.42 -16.15
N ALA A 217 -20.02 1.56 -17.16
CA ALA A 217 -20.87 2.74 -17.32
C ALA A 217 -21.76 3.05 -16.11
N PRO A 218 -22.39 2.07 -15.42
CA PRO A 218 -23.17 2.34 -14.22
C PRO A 218 -22.35 2.93 -13.07
N HIS A 219 -21.05 2.61 -12.98
CA HIS A 219 -20.17 3.19 -11.96
C HIS A 219 -19.86 4.66 -12.27
N VAL A 220 -19.55 4.96 -13.53
CA VAL A 220 -19.26 6.33 -13.99
C VAL A 220 -20.49 7.23 -13.87
N ALA A 221 -21.69 6.70 -14.17
CA ALA A 221 -22.96 7.42 -14.09
C ALA A 221 -23.38 7.83 -12.66
N ASN A 222 -22.67 7.38 -11.63
CA ASN A 222 -22.90 7.77 -10.23
C ASN A 222 -21.82 8.74 -9.72
N TYR A 223 -20.89 9.18 -10.56
CA TYR A 223 -19.79 10.01 -10.09
C TYR A 223 -20.23 11.41 -9.66
N ALA A 224 -21.22 12.02 -10.32
CA ALA A 224 -21.76 13.30 -9.85
C ALA A 224 -22.46 13.16 -8.48
N GLU A 225 -23.24 12.09 -8.31
CA GLU A 225 -23.89 11.77 -7.03
C GLU A 225 -22.87 11.56 -5.91
N SER A 226 -21.75 10.87 -6.18
CA SER A 226 -20.66 10.66 -5.22
C SER A 226 -20.00 11.97 -4.73
N LEU A 227 -20.04 13.03 -5.53
CA LEU A 227 -19.55 14.37 -5.16
C LEU A 227 -20.61 15.18 -4.40
N SER A 228 -21.90 14.84 -4.56
CA SER A 228 -23.05 15.52 -3.95
C SER A 228 -23.42 15.00 -2.57
N LEU A 229 -22.89 13.82 -2.21
CA LEU A 229 -22.81 13.42 -0.81
C LEU A 229 -22.06 14.53 -0.06
N PRO A 230 -22.57 15.03 1.08
CA PRO A 230 -21.77 15.93 1.91
C PRO A 230 -20.41 15.26 2.10
N LEU A 231 -19.30 16.01 1.97
CA LEU A 231 -17.96 15.52 2.33
C LEU A 231 -18.12 14.85 3.69
N SER A 232 -18.21 13.52 3.69
CA SER A 232 -18.67 12.82 4.88
C SER A 232 -17.61 13.03 5.94
N ASP A 233 -18.01 13.11 7.20
CA ASP A 233 -17.10 13.08 8.34
C ASP A 233 -15.91 12.17 8.01
N SER A 234 -14.68 12.69 8.14
CA SER A 234 -13.48 11.90 7.85
C SER A 234 -13.61 10.56 8.57
N ILE A 235 -13.36 9.46 7.84
CA ILE A 235 -13.34 8.17 8.49
C ILE A 235 -12.03 8.10 9.25
N GLU A 236 -12.15 8.11 10.57
CA GLU A 236 -11.07 7.90 11.51
C GLU A 236 -11.04 6.42 11.87
N LEU A 237 -10.23 5.68 11.12
CA LEU A 237 -9.94 4.27 11.34
C LEU A 237 -8.87 4.10 12.43
N SER A 238 -9.15 3.19 13.35
CA SER A 238 -8.22 2.72 14.38
C SER A 238 -8.00 1.22 14.25
N ALA A 239 -6.80 0.76 14.63
CA ALA A 239 -6.43 -0.65 14.67
C ALA A 239 -5.72 -0.98 15.99
N SER A 240 -5.96 -2.18 16.54
CA SER A 240 -5.21 -2.67 17.69
C SER A 240 -3.77 -2.98 17.32
N GLN A 241 -2.85 -2.62 18.21
CA GLN A 241 -1.40 -2.78 18.03
C GLN A 241 -0.86 -3.72 19.09
N GLY A 242 -0.93 -5.03 18.83
CA GLY A 242 -0.40 -6.04 19.74
C GLY A 242 -1.19 -6.22 21.04
N THR A 243 -2.48 -5.83 21.07
CA THR A 243 -3.34 -6.00 22.25
C THR A 243 -4.02 -7.37 22.32
N PHE A 244 -4.29 -7.99 21.16
CA PHE A 244 -5.00 -9.29 21.06
C PHE A 244 -4.13 -10.30 20.31
N GLN A 245 -4.11 -11.55 20.79
CA GLN A 245 -3.32 -12.64 20.16
C GLN A 245 -4.06 -13.25 18.97
N GLU A 246 -5.38 -13.20 19.00
CA GLU A 246 -6.28 -13.90 18.09
C GLU A 246 -6.75 -13.07 16.89
N ARG A 247 -6.61 -11.74 16.95
CA ARG A 247 -7.14 -10.82 15.93
C ARG A 247 -6.48 -9.45 15.92
N VAL A 248 -6.58 -8.74 14.81
CA VAL A 248 -6.48 -7.27 14.80
C VAL A 248 -7.89 -6.70 14.90
N HIS A 249 -8.16 -5.93 15.95
CA HIS A 249 -9.43 -5.24 16.13
C HIS A 249 -9.40 -3.89 15.42
N LEU A 250 -10.29 -3.72 14.44
CA LEU A 250 -10.46 -2.48 13.69
C LEU A 250 -11.76 -1.81 14.09
N SER A 251 -11.74 -0.48 14.25
CA SER A 251 -12.95 0.30 14.49
C SER A 251 -12.87 1.68 13.85
N TRP A 252 -14.01 2.17 13.34
CA TRP A 252 -14.13 3.47 12.72
C TRP A 252 -15.46 4.15 13.08
N ASN A 253 -15.55 5.46 12.87
CA ASN A 253 -16.79 6.21 13.05
C ASN A 253 -17.83 5.80 12.00
N ASN A 254 -19.10 5.79 12.41
CA ASN A 254 -20.20 5.56 11.48
C ASN A 254 -20.32 6.74 10.50
N VAL A 255 -20.46 6.44 9.22
CA VAL A 255 -20.70 7.43 8.18
C VAL A 255 -22.19 7.46 7.87
N THR A 256 -22.81 8.64 7.90
CA THR A 256 -24.24 8.80 7.60
C THR A 256 -24.56 8.33 6.17
N GLU A 257 -25.74 7.72 5.99
CA GLU A 257 -26.23 7.22 4.69
C GLU A 257 -25.40 6.09 4.03
N THR A 258 -24.37 5.56 4.71
CA THR A 258 -23.67 4.33 4.28
C THR A 258 -23.95 3.17 5.22
N SER A 259 -24.25 2.01 4.63
CA SER A 259 -24.41 0.75 5.35
C SER A 259 -23.39 -0.29 4.88
N SER A 260 -22.47 0.07 4.00
CA SER A 260 -21.47 -0.85 3.47
C SER A 260 -20.14 -0.14 3.22
N PHE A 261 -19.07 -0.82 3.61
CA PHE A 261 -17.70 -0.39 3.52
C PHE A 261 -16.88 -1.42 2.74
N GLU A 262 -15.73 -1.01 2.23
CA GLU A 262 -14.67 -1.90 1.78
C GLU A 262 -13.45 -1.69 2.66
N LEU A 263 -12.94 -2.79 3.22
CA LEU A 263 -11.73 -2.82 4.02
C LEU A 263 -10.55 -3.32 3.21
N PHE A 264 -9.42 -2.64 3.33
CA PHE A 264 -8.18 -2.97 2.65
C PHE A 264 -7.11 -3.30 3.67
N ARG A 265 -6.30 -4.31 3.36
CA ARG A 265 -5.13 -4.71 4.14
C ARG A 265 -3.92 -4.83 3.21
N TRP A 266 -2.82 -4.21 3.61
CA TRP A 266 -1.57 -4.20 2.85
C TRP A 266 -0.35 -4.44 3.75
N ASP A 267 0.71 -4.99 3.17
CA ASP A 267 2.00 -5.17 3.86
C ASP A 267 2.82 -3.86 3.91
N THR A 268 2.43 -2.87 3.11
CA THR A 268 3.04 -1.54 3.04
C THR A 268 1.98 -0.43 3.20
N PRO A 269 2.35 0.79 3.62
CA PRO A 269 1.39 1.89 3.74
C PRO A 269 0.73 2.21 2.39
N ALA A 270 -0.55 1.85 2.26
CA ALA A 270 -1.37 2.07 1.07
C ALA A 270 -2.83 2.32 1.47
N ALA A 271 -3.48 3.27 0.79
CA ALA A 271 -4.84 3.70 1.12
C ALA A 271 -5.82 3.24 0.02
N CYS A 272 -6.71 2.31 0.37
CA CYS A 272 -7.77 1.81 -0.50
C CYS A 272 -7.31 1.38 -1.91
N GLU A 273 -6.12 0.78 -2.00
CA GLU A 273 -5.60 0.20 -3.23
C GLU A 273 -6.03 -1.27 -3.38
N GLY A 274 -6.16 -1.75 -4.61
CA GLY A 274 -6.50 -3.15 -4.91
C GLY A 274 -7.96 -3.53 -4.68
N GLU A 275 -8.21 -4.83 -4.47
CA GLU A 275 -9.52 -5.38 -4.11
C GLU A 275 -9.71 -5.36 -2.59
N GLY A 276 -10.77 -4.71 -2.12
CA GLY A 276 -11.14 -4.65 -0.71
C GLY A 276 -12.09 -5.77 -0.31
N THR A 277 -12.14 -6.09 0.98
CA THR A 277 -13.13 -6.98 1.57
C THR A 277 -14.42 -6.19 1.85
N PRO A 278 -15.57 -6.54 1.27
CA PRO A 278 -16.82 -5.86 1.54
C PRO A 278 -17.34 -6.18 2.95
N ILE A 279 -17.77 -5.16 3.68
CA ILE A 279 -18.29 -5.24 5.05
C ILE A 279 -19.61 -4.48 5.10
N SER A 280 -20.68 -5.11 5.59
CA SER A 280 -22.02 -4.50 5.65
C SER A 280 -22.52 -4.34 7.08
N ASN A 281 -23.12 -3.19 7.37
CA ASN A 281 -23.77 -2.81 8.64
C ASN A 281 -22.87 -2.92 9.88
N LEU A 282 -21.56 -2.75 9.72
CA LEU A 282 -20.58 -2.79 10.80
C LEU A 282 -19.65 -1.60 10.70
N THR A 283 -19.27 -1.07 11.86
CA THR A 283 -18.21 -0.07 12.02
C THR A 283 -16.99 -0.65 12.74
N THR A 284 -16.93 -1.97 12.81
CA THR A 284 -15.84 -2.74 13.39
C THR A 284 -15.54 -3.96 12.53
N PHE A 285 -14.30 -4.43 12.56
CA PHE A 285 -13.87 -5.65 11.89
C PHE A 285 -12.80 -6.36 12.70
N GLU A 286 -12.81 -7.69 12.67
CA GLU A 286 -11.86 -8.53 13.37
C GLU A 286 -11.04 -9.32 12.36
N ASP A 287 -9.80 -8.89 12.10
CA ASP A 287 -8.90 -9.65 11.22
C ASP A 287 -8.23 -10.78 12.00
N ILE A 288 -8.86 -11.96 11.96
CA ILE A 288 -8.34 -13.21 12.54
C ILE A 288 -7.30 -13.90 11.64
N THR A 289 -7.09 -13.40 10.42
CA THR A 289 -6.22 -14.01 9.40
C THR A 289 -4.83 -13.40 9.35
N ALA A 290 -4.65 -12.21 9.90
CA ALA A 290 -3.34 -11.58 10.07
C ALA A 290 -2.39 -12.54 10.82
N VAL A 291 -1.13 -12.58 10.42
CA VAL A 291 -0.11 -13.39 11.11
C VAL A 291 0.31 -12.69 12.41
N PRO A 292 0.40 -13.38 13.57
CA PRO A 292 0.93 -12.82 14.81
C PRO A 292 2.31 -12.17 14.64
N GLY A 293 2.52 -11.00 15.23
CA GLY A 293 3.80 -10.27 15.16
C GLY A 293 4.10 -9.60 13.81
N GLN A 294 3.29 -9.81 12.77
CA GLN A 294 3.42 -9.12 11.49
C GLN A 294 2.52 -7.87 11.49
N SER A 295 3.11 -6.71 11.15
CA SER A 295 2.32 -5.50 10.90
C SER A 295 1.65 -5.55 9.55
N TYR A 296 0.43 -5.03 9.53
CA TYR A 296 -0.33 -4.73 8.34
C TYR A 296 -0.88 -3.30 8.42
N PHE A 297 -1.08 -2.69 7.26
CA PHE A 297 -1.68 -1.38 7.11
C PHE A 297 -3.12 -1.54 6.64
N TYR A 298 -4.04 -0.92 7.38
CA TYR A 298 -5.46 -0.97 7.12
C TYR A 298 -5.99 0.37 6.67
N SER A 299 -6.96 0.33 5.77
CA SER A 299 -7.76 1.47 5.36
C SER A 299 -9.17 1.00 5.01
N VAL A 300 -10.15 1.88 5.16
CA VAL A 300 -11.55 1.58 4.88
C VAL A 300 -12.16 2.73 4.08
N ARG A 301 -13.11 2.42 3.20
CA ARG A 301 -13.94 3.45 2.55
C ARG A 301 -15.41 3.05 2.52
N PRO A 302 -16.35 4.00 2.50
CA PRO A 302 -17.71 3.73 2.08
C PRO A 302 -17.70 3.27 0.62
N LEU A 303 -18.67 2.46 0.20
CA LEU A 303 -18.83 2.19 -1.23
C LEU A 303 -19.06 3.51 -2.00
N GLY A 304 -18.15 3.84 -2.92
CA GLY A 304 -18.16 5.09 -3.69
C GLY A 304 -17.71 6.34 -2.92
N GLY A 305 -17.21 6.20 -1.68
CA GLY A 305 -16.75 7.30 -0.83
C GLY A 305 -15.23 7.45 -0.76
N ALA A 306 -14.79 8.48 -0.04
CA ALA A 306 -13.36 8.74 0.21
C ALA A 306 -12.75 7.67 1.15
N CYS A 307 -11.45 7.46 1.00
CA CYS A 307 -10.69 6.55 1.87
C CYS A 307 -10.44 7.17 3.25
N SER A 308 -10.40 6.34 4.28
CA SER A 308 -9.96 6.70 5.64
C SER A 308 -8.48 7.07 5.68
N ASN A 309 -8.00 7.46 6.86
CA ASN A 309 -6.57 7.37 7.17
C ASN A 309 -6.07 5.92 7.01
N VAL A 310 -4.77 5.79 6.71
CA VAL A 310 -4.06 4.51 6.80
C VAL A 310 -3.59 4.34 8.24
N ILE A 311 -3.87 3.18 8.84
CA ILE A 311 -3.45 2.87 10.20
C ILE A 311 -2.75 1.51 10.26
N GLU A 312 -1.68 1.44 11.03
CA GLU A 312 -0.96 0.18 11.26
C GLU A 312 -1.59 -0.60 12.41
N GLY A 313 -1.66 -1.93 12.25
CA GLY A 313 -2.12 -2.85 13.30
C GLY A 313 -1.51 -4.24 13.15
N TRP A 314 -1.41 -4.95 14.28
CA TRP A 314 -0.86 -6.30 14.34
C TRP A 314 -1.45 -7.10 15.50
N ARG A 315 -1.39 -8.43 15.36
CA ARG A 315 -1.70 -9.38 16.43
C ARG A 315 -0.52 -9.53 17.37
N ALA A 316 -0.80 -9.66 18.67
CA ALA A 316 0.21 -9.95 19.67
C ALA A 316 0.82 -11.34 19.46
N LEU A 317 2.13 -11.47 19.72
CA LEU A 317 2.75 -12.79 19.83
C LEU A 317 2.38 -13.44 21.18
N PRO A 318 2.31 -14.78 21.24
CA PRO A 318 2.12 -15.47 22.50
C PRO A 318 3.31 -15.24 23.44
N GLN A 319 3.10 -15.48 24.74
CA GLN A 319 4.17 -15.47 25.73
C GLN A 319 5.18 -16.60 25.45
N THR A 320 6.48 -16.31 25.56
CA THR A 320 7.52 -17.34 25.48
C THR A 320 7.43 -18.29 26.68
N THR A 321 7.47 -19.60 26.43
CA THR A 321 7.36 -20.64 27.46
C THR A 321 8.54 -21.62 27.41
N GLY A 322 8.67 -22.45 28.45
CA GLY A 322 9.73 -23.44 28.55
C GLY A 322 11.13 -22.81 28.64
N VAL A 323 11.21 -21.60 29.21
CA VAL A 323 12.48 -20.93 29.44
C VAL A 323 13.27 -21.73 30.46
N ALA A 324 14.50 -22.08 30.12
CA ALA A 324 15.41 -22.83 30.97
C ALA A 324 16.80 -22.22 30.89
N ILE A 325 17.49 -22.21 32.02
CA ILE A 325 18.87 -21.76 32.13
C ILE A 325 19.73 -22.82 32.79
N GLU A 326 20.90 -23.09 32.20
CA GLU A 326 21.88 -24.02 32.72
C GLU A 326 23.27 -23.38 32.74
N ALA A 327 24.06 -23.68 33.78
CA ALA A 327 25.43 -23.20 33.86
C ALA A 327 26.31 -23.99 32.88
N LEU A 328 27.08 -23.28 32.05
CA LEU A 328 28.12 -23.89 31.23
C LEU A 328 29.49 -23.77 31.88
N SER A 329 29.72 -22.66 32.60
CA SER A 329 30.93 -22.41 33.38
C SER A 329 30.62 -21.55 34.60
N GLU A 330 31.65 -21.08 35.29
CA GLU A 330 31.50 -20.17 36.44
C GLU A 330 31.00 -18.78 36.04
N SER A 331 31.14 -18.36 34.78
CA SER A 331 30.73 -17.05 34.27
C SER A 331 29.97 -17.12 32.92
N SER A 332 29.49 -18.31 32.55
CA SER A 332 28.66 -18.49 31.36
C SER A 332 27.48 -19.44 31.60
N ALA A 333 26.39 -19.17 30.90
CA ALA A 333 25.15 -19.94 30.98
C ALA A 333 24.54 -20.11 29.59
N HIS A 334 23.83 -21.23 29.40
CA HIS A 334 23.01 -21.47 28.22
C HIS A 334 21.55 -21.24 28.57
N LEU A 335 20.90 -20.37 27.82
CA LEU A 335 19.49 -20.03 27.97
C LEU A 335 18.73 -20.59 26.75
N SER A 336 17.66 -21.36 26.99
CA SER A 336 16.87 -22.01 25.94
C SER A 336 15.37 -21.83 26.19
N TRP A 337 14.56 -21.89 25.13
CA TRP A 337 13.10 -21.71 25.19
C TRP A 337 12.37 -22.48 24.08
N GLN A 338 11.04 -22.58 24.21
CA GLN A 338 10.20 -23.10 23.13
C GLN A 338 10.03 -22.05 22.03
N PRO A 339 10.33 -22.36 20.76
CA PRO A 339 10.19 -21.41 19.67
C PRO A 339 8.71 -21.08 19.40
N ILE A 340 8.41 -19.79 19.29
CA ILE A 340 7.13 -19.26 18.83
C ILE A 340 7.11 -19.25 17.29
N PRO A 341 6.13 -19.91 16.66
CA PRO A 341 5.93 -19.82 15.22
C PRO A 341 5.78 -18.36 14.78
N ASP A 342 6.40 -18.01 13.65
CA ASP A 342 6.36 -16.68 13.03
C ASP A 342 6.99 -15.53 13.85
N ALA A 343 7.60 -15.81 15.01
CA ALA A 343 8.49 -14.87 15.67
C ALA A 343 9.76 -14.69 14.84
N TYR A 344 10.18 -13.44 14.64
CA TYR A 344 11.40 -13.11 13.93
C TYR A 344 12.64 -13.26 14.83
N GLY A 345 12.50 -12.95 16.13
CA GLY A 345 13.56 -13.13 17.12
C GLY A 345 13.09 -12.94 18.55
N TYR A 346 14.05 -12.94 19.48
CA TYR A 346 13.81 -12.80 20.92
C TYR A 346 14.73 -11.76 21.55
N ARG A 347 14.21 -10.99 22.52
CA ARG A 347 14.97 -10.11 23.41
C ARG A 347 15.09 -10.73 24.80
N ILE A 348 16.26 -10.57 25.42
CA ILE A 348 16.60 -11.17 26.71
C ILE A 348 16.85 -10.05 27.71
N PHE A 349 16.10 -10.08 28.80
CA PHE A 349 16.13 -9.06 29.84
C PHE A 349 16.74 -9.64 31.11
N SER A 350 17.48 -8.82 31.85
CA SER A 350 18.07 -9.18 33.15
C SER A 350 17.13 -8.95 34.33
N THR A 351 15.88 -8.60 34.06
CA THR A 351 14.84 -8.34 35.06
C THR A 351 13.63 -9.24 34.86
N PRO A 352 12.86 -9.55 35.90
CA PRO A 352 11.68 -10.44 35.78
C PRO A 352 10.53 -9.85 34.97
N ASP A 353 10.47 -8.52 34.83
CA ASP A 353 9.37 -7.77 34.22
C ASP A 353 9.70 -7.25 32.82
N CYS A 354 10.84 -7.66 32.25
CA CYS A 354 11.32 -7.23 30.94
C CYS A 354 11.47 -5.70 30.81
N SER A 355 11.91 -5.05 31.89
CA SER A 355 12.05 -3.58 31.98
C SER A 355 13.43 -3.06 31.55
N GLU A 356 14.46 -3.90 31.60
CA GLU A 356 15.85 -3.52 31.31
C GLU A 356 16.47 -4.56 30.37
N ASP A 357 16.69 -4.15 29.11
CA ASP A 357 17.24 -5.01 28.06
C ASP A 357 18.77 -5.04 28.16
N GLN A 358 19.37 -6.25 28.11
CA GLN A 358 20.79 -6.44 28.35
C GLN A 358 21.53 -7.17 27.22
N PHE A 359 20.83 -7.93 26.35
CA PHE A 359 21.46 -8.79 25.35
C PHE A 359 20.77 -8.77 23.98
N SER A 360 21.61 -8.82 22.93
CA SER A 360 21.25 -8.77 21.51
C SER A 360 20.19 -9.79 21.08
N SER A 361 19.38 -9.40 20.08
CA SER A 361 18.34 -10.22 19.45
C SER A 361 18.82 -11.63 19.11
N ALA A 362 18.34 -12.64 19.85
CA ALA A 362 18.63 -14.04 19.53
C ALA A 362 17.74 -14.47 18.35
N VAL A 363 18.38 -15.03 17.31
CA VAL A 363 17.69 -15.73 16.21
C VAL A 363 17.82 -17.22 16.49
N GLY A 364 16.73 -17.89 16.88
CA GLY A 364 16.74 -19.31 17.23
C GLY A 364 15.90 -19.65 18.46
N GLN A 365 16.21 -20.77 19.10
CA GLN A 365 15.52 -21.30 20.29
C GLN A 365 16.39 -21.28 21.56
N ASP A 366 17.62 -20.75 21.46
CA ASP A 366 18.59 -20.67 22.54
C ASP A 366 19.63 -19.56 22.30
N VAL A 367 20.41 -19.27 23.35
CA VAL A 367 21.56 -18.37 23.34
C VAL A 367 22.56 -18.76 24.43
N GLU A 368 23.85 -18.59 24.15
CA GLU A 368 24.91 -18.69 25.15
C GLU A 368 25.27 -17.29 25.68
N LEU A 369 25.17 -17.11 27.00
CA LEU A 369 25.51 -15.89 27.70
C LEU A 369 26.90 -16.05 28.32
N SER A 370 27.78 -15.08 28.08
CA SER A 370 29.16 -15.07 28.56
C SER A 370 29.43 -13.82 29.40
N TYR A 371 30.48 -13.86 30.22
CA TYR A 371 30.90 -12.76 31.11
C TYR A 371 29.83 -12.37 32.15
N LEU A 372 29.07 -13.36 32.60
CA LEU A 372 28.03 -13.17 33.60
C LEU A 372 28.62 -13.00 35.02
N PRO A 373 28.05 -12.12 35.86
CA PRO A 373 28.46 -11.99 37.25
C PRO A 373 28.35 -13.30 38.04
N THR A 374 29.31 -13.55 38.92
CA THR A 374 29.38 -14.77 39.75
C THR A 374 29.01 -14.46 41.21
N GLY A 375 28.55 -15.48 41.94
CA GLY A 375 28.23 -15.36 43.38
C GLY A 375 26.94 -14.59 43.69
N GLU A 376 26.21 -14.13 42.68
CA GLU A 376 24.91 -13.48 42.84
C GLU A 376 23.81 -14.20 42.04
N ARG A 377 22.56 -13.97 42.44
CA ARG A 377 21.40 -14.50 41.73
C ARG A 377 21.12 -13.65 40.51
N LEU A 378 21.44 -14.20 39.34
CA LEU A 378 21.04 -13.64 38.06
C LEU A 378 19.63 -14.07 37.74
N THR A 379 18.85 -13.18 37.14
CA THR A 379 17.48 -13.47 36.70
C THR A 379 17.33 -13.03 35.26
N PHE A 380 16.70 -13.88 34.44
CA PHE A 380 16.49 -13.63 33.03
C PHE A 380 15.02 -13.82 32.67
N SER A 381 14.54 -13.00 31.75
CA SER A 381 13.24 -13.15 31.11
C SER A 381 13.35 -12.84 29.62
N ILE A 382 12.36 -13.28 28.83
CA ILE A 382 12.42 -13.26 27.37
C ILE A 382 11.12 -12.69 26.81
N LYS A 383 11.23 -11.88 25.74
CA LYS A 383 10.11 -11.52 24.85
C LYS A 383 10.42 -11.90 23.41
N ALA A 384 9.44 -12.46 22.72
CA ALA A 384 9.50 -12.59 21.27
C ALA A 384 9.14 -11.26 20.57
N PHE A 385 9.64 -11.09 19.35
CA PHE A 385 9.26 -9.99 18.47
C PHE A 385 9.13 -10.49 17.02
N GLY A 386 8.22 -9.89 16.27
CA GLY A 386 8.01 -10.16 14.84
C GLY A 386 8.93 -9.31 13.96
N LEU A 387 8.68 -9.29 12.65
CA LEU A 387 9.53 -8.58 11.67
C LEU A 387 9.70 -7.08 11.96
N ASN A 388 8.71 -6.48 12.64
CA ASN A 388 8.80 -5.11 13.12
C ASN A 388 9.04 -5.13 14.63
N GLU A 389 10.21 -4.62 15.06
CA GLU A 389 10.68 -4.69 16.46
C GLU A 389 9.71 -4.05 17.48
N GLU A 390 8.83 -3.15 17.04
CA GLU A 390 7.78 -2.51 17.85
C GLU A 390 6.73 -3.51 18.38
N SER A 391 6.58 -4.68 17.75
CA SER A 391 5.72 -5.78 18.23
C SER A 391 6.18 -6.39 19.57
N SER A 392 7.42 -6.10 20.01
CA SER A 392 7.94 -6.53 21.31
C SER A 392 7.21 -5.88 22.50
N GLU A 393 6.63 -4.69 22.35
CA GLU A 393 5.93 -3.99 23.44
C GLU A 393 4.62 -4.69 23.82
N GLY A 394 3.90 -5.25 22.84
CA GLY A 394 2.64 -5.97 23.05
C GLY A 394 2.79 -7.43 23.49
N THR A 395 4.02 -7.98 23.48
CA THR A 395 4.25 -9.39 23.84
C THR A 395 4.39 -9.54 25.36
N PRO A 396 3.69 -10.50 26.01
CA PRO A 396 3.87 -10.77 27.44
C PRO A 396 5.29 -11.25 27.76
N CYS A 397 5.86 -10.75 28.87
CA CYS A 397 7.16 -11.20 29.38
C CYS A 397 7.08 -12.68 29.80
N SER A 398 8.09 -13.50 29.49
CA SER A 398 8.12 -14.91 29.92
C SER A 398 8.11 -15.06 31.44
N GLU A 399 7.87 -16.28 31.94
CA GLU A 399 8.27 -16.60 33.31
C GLU A 399 9.79 -16.39 33.45
N ALA A 400 10.20 -15.76 34.55
CA ALA A 400 11.60 -15.46 34.81
C ALA A 400 12.32 -16.71 35.34
N VAL A 401 13.53 -16.94 34.86
CA VAL A 401 14.43 -17.99 35.37
C VAL A 401 15.59 -17.35 36.10
N SER A 402 16.07 -18.01 37.16
CA SER A 402 17.22 -17.53 37.90
C SER A 402 18.29 -18.60 38.02
N ILE A 403 19.55 -18.16 38.00
CA ILE A 403 20.72 -19.00 38.26
C ILE A 403 21.67 -18.27 39.20
N ILE A 404 22.41 -19.01 40.01
CA ILE A 404 23.59 -18.50 40.72
C ILE A 404 24.78 -19.20 40.08
N LEU A 405 25.65 -18.43 39.44
CA LEU A 405 26.86 -18.96 38.85
C LEU A 405 28.00 -18.94 39.87
N GLY A 406 28.84 -19.97 39.82
CA GLY A 406 30.06 -20.04 40.60
C GLY A 406 29.95 -20.82 41.92
N ASP A 407 29.75 -22.14 41.84
CA ASP A 407 30.10 -23.00 42.97
C ASP A 407 30.84 -24.27 42.51
N ILE A 408 32.15 -24.10 42.24
CA ILE A 408 33.17 -25.16 42.34
C ILE A 408 34.44 -24.55 42.97
N GLY A 409 34.42 -24.32 44.28
CA GLY A 409 35.62 -24.33 45.14
C GLY A 409 36.70 -23.25 44.91
N THR A 410 36.90 -22.42 45.95
CA THR A 410 38.14 -21.68 46.25
C THR A 410 38.71 -20.87 45.07
N ALA A 411 38.01 -19.80 44.68
CA ALA A 411 38.63 -18.71 43.94
C ALA A 411 38.85 -17.54 44.90
N CYS A 412 39.99 -16.86 44.75
CA CYS A 412 40.34 -15.68 45.51
C CYS A 412 39.25 -14.62 45.44
N ASP A 413 38.94 -13.99 46.56
CA ASP A 413 37.90 -12.97 46.62
C ASP A 413 38.15 -11.87 45.55
N ALA A 414 39.41 -11.50 45.30
CA ALA A 414 39.89 -10.52 44.32
C ALA A 414 39.64 -10.85 42.84
N ASP A 415 39.42 -12.11 42.52
CA ASP A 415 39.15 -12.61 41.17
C ASP A 415 37.64 -12.50 40.88
N LEU A 416 37.23 -11.33 40.40
CA LEU A 416 35.82 -10.94 40.23
C LEU A 416 35.17 -11.63 39.04
N ASN A 417 35.93 -11.96 38.00
CA ASN A 417 35.47 -12.75 36.87
C ASN A 417 35.70 -14.27 37.04
N ARG A 418 36.37 -14.68 38.14
CA ARG A 418 36.71 -16.06 38.52
C ARG A 418 37.53 -16.81 37.44
N ASP A 419 38.41 -16.10 36.74
CA ASP A 419 39.29 -16.67 35.71
C ASP A 419 40.62 -17.24 36.26
N ARG A 420 40.76 -17.26 37.60
CA ARG A 420 41.94 -17.64 38.38
C ARG A 420 43.11 -16.67 38.26
N ARG A 421 42.85 -15.45 37.82
CA ARG A 421 43.81 -14.35 37.82
C ARG A 421 43.16 -13.15 38.46
N VAL A 422 43.98 -12.30 39.06
CA VAL A 422 43.55 -10.96 39.47
C VAL A 422 44.23 -10.01 38.50
N ASP A 423 43.49 -9.55 37.51
CA ASP A 423 44.02 -8.71 36.44
C ASP A 423 43.12 -7.53 36.06
N ILE A 424 43.46 -6.84 34.97
CA ILE A 424 42.78 -5.60 34.58
C ILE A 424 41.30 -5.81 34.23
N GLN A 425 40.90 -7.04 33.91
CA GLN A 425 39.51 -7.40 33.66
C GLN A 425 38.71 -7.33 34.97
N ASP A 426 39.26 -7.82 36.07
CA ASP A 426 38.65 -7.69 37.40
C ASP A 426 38.57 -6.23 37.84
N LEU A 427 39.61 -5.43 37.55
CA LEU A 427 39.57 -4.00 37.84
C LEU A 427 38.47 -3.29 37.03
N ASN A 428 38.24 -3.67 35.77
CA ASN A 428 37.16 -3.12 34.96
C ASN A 428 35.78 -3.49 35.52
N LEU A 429 35.59 -4.75 35.96
CA LEU A 429 34.38 -5.21 36.65
C LEU A 429 34.13 -4.46 37.96
N TYR A 430 35.19 -4.24 38.73
CA TYR A 430 35.14 -3.45 39.95
C TYR A 430 34.69 -2.00 39.66
N LEU A 431 35.31 -1.34 38.68
CA LEU A 431 34.98 0.03 38.29
C LEU A 431 33.54 0.14 37.74
N ALA A 432 33.05 -0.88 37.04
CA ALA A 432 31.66 -0.93 36.59
C ALA A 432 30.65 -1.01 37.76
N ARG A 433 31.09 -1.47 38.93
CA ARG A 433 30.29 -1.63 40.15
C ARG A 433 30.48 -0.49 41.15
N TRP A 434 31.19 0.57 40.78
CA TRP A 434 31.48 1.70 41.66
C TRP A 434 30.19 2.37 42.17
N HIS A 435 30.09 2.61 43.49
CA HIS A 435 28.88 3.09 44.18
C HIS A 435 27.65 2.16 44.13
N SER A 436 27.81 0.89 43.74
CA SER A 436 26.73 -0.10 43.79
C SER A 436 26.65 -0.81 45.15
N LYS A 437 25.64 -1.68 45.31
CA LYS A 437 25.52 -2.62 46.44
C LYS A 437 26.02 -4.03 46.09
N SER A 438 26.95 -4.12 45.14
CA SER A 438 27.48 -5.39 44.65
C SER A 438 28.24 -6.13 45.74
N ILE A 439 27.70 -7.25 46.23
CA ILE A 439 28.29 -8.07 47.30
C ILE A 439 29.69 -8.56 46.91
N SER A 440 29.94 -8.84 45.64
CA SER A 440 31.24 -9.32 45.15
C SER A 440 32.32 -8.23 45.09
N ALA A 441 31.95 -6.96 45.02
CA ALA A 441 32.89 -5.83 44.94
C ALA A 441 32.95 -4.99 46.23
N ASP A 442 32.01 -5.20 47.15
CA ASP A 442 31.99 -4.64 48.51
C ASP A 442 32.85 -5.52 49.43
N ARG A 443 34.12 -5.16 49.54
CA ARG A 443 35.17 -5.95 50.21
C ARG A 443 35.12 -5.81 51.71
N ASN A 444 34.82 -4.59 52.17
CA ASN A 444 34.74 -4.30 53.59
C ASN A 444 33.35 -4.64 54.16
N ASN A 445 32.40 -5.05 53.30
CA ASN A 445 31.03 -5.45 53.62
C ASN A 445 30.27 -4.34 54.34
N ASP A 446 30.52 -3.08 53.95
CA ASP A 446 29.84 -1.89 54.49
C ASP A 446 28.51 -1.57 53.80
N GLY A 447 28.19 -2.31 52.73
CA GLY A 447 26.97 -2.22 51.95
C GLY A 447 27.10 -1.34 50.70
N THR A 448 28.29 -0.80 50.41
CA THR A 448 28.54 0.05 49.25
C THR A 448 29.95 -0.12 48.67
N VAL A 449 30.07 -0.22 47.35
CA VAL A 449 31.39 -0.26 46.68
C VAL A 449 32.01 1.14 46.64
N THR A 450 33.12 1.34 47.34
CA THR A 450 33.80 2.64 47.52
C THR A 450 35.31 2.55 47.31
N ILE A 451 36.04 3.65 47.47
CA ILE A 451 37.51 3.64 47.40
C ILE A 451 38.16 2.70 48.44
N LEU A 452 37.47 2.41 49.56
CA LEU A 452 37.99 1.53 50.60
C LEU A 452 38.06 0.07 50.10
N ASP A 453 37.09 -0.34 49.28
CA ASP A 453 37.07 -1.68 48.69
C ASP A 453 38.12 -1.83 47.58
N LEU A 454 38.42 -0.75 46.87
CA LEU A 454 39.48 -0.73 45.86
C LEU A 454 40.86 -0.94 46.49
N LEU A 455 41.10 -0.38 47.68
CA LEU A 455 42.37 -0.56 48.38
C LEU A 455 42.59 -2.02 48.78
N ASP A 456 41.54 -2.71 49.19
CA ASP A 456 41.60 -4.14 49.48
C ASP A 456 41.83 -4.95 48.19
N PHE A 457 41.06 -4.67 47.13
CA PHE A 457 41.24 -5.27 45.80
C PHE A 457 42.69 -5.13 45.28
N LEU A 458 43.28 -3.93 45.37
CA LEU A 458 44.62 -3.66 44.86
C LEU A 458 45.70 -4.46 45.60
N THR A 459 45.44 -4.89 46.84
CA THR A 459 46.38 -5.74 47.60
C THR A 459 46.60 -7.07 46.90
N TYR A 460 45.53 -7.70 46.41
CA TYR A 460 45.58 -8.95 45.66
C TYR A 460 45.99 -8.74 44.18
N PHE A 461 45.67 -7.57 43.61
CA PHE A 461 46.09 -7.22 42.25
C PHE A 461 47.61 -7.10 42.12
N TYR A 462 48.28 -6.55 43.14
CA TYR A 462 49.74 -6.42 43.15
C TYR A 462 50.46 -7.61 43.76
N ASP A 463 49.79 -8.41 44.60
CA ASP A 463 50.30 -9.67 45.13
C ASP A 463 49.30 -10.82 44.97
N PRO A 464 49.21 -11.41 43.77
CA PRO A 464 48.30 -12.53 43.50
C PRO A 464 48.61 -13.79 44.33
N SER A 465 49.75 -13.87 45.04
CA SER A 465 50.07 -15.02 45.89
C SER A 465 49.24 -15.08 47.18
N LEU A 466 48.55 -13.98 47.53
CA LEU A 466 47.62 -13.92 48.65
C LEU A 466 46.30 -14.66 48.39
N CYS A 467 46.13 -15.17 47.16
CA CYS A 467 44.96 -15.90 46.68
C CYS A 467 45.05 -17.44 46.81
N ASP A 468 46.23 -17.98 47.18
CA ASP A 468 46.53 -19.42 47.26
C ASP A 468 46.32 -20.04 48.66
#